data_AF-I8WAD9-F1
#
_entry.id   AF-I8WAD9-F1
#
_cell.length_a   1.000
_cell.length_b   1.000
_cell.length_c   1.000
_cell.angle_alpha   90.00
_cell.angle_beta   90.00
_cell.angle_gamma   90.00
#
_symmetry.space_group_name_H-M   'P 1'
#
loop_
_entity.id
_entity.type
_entity.pdbx_description
1 polymer ?
#
loop_
_entity_poly.entity_id
_entity_poly.type
_entity_poly.pdbx_seq_one_letter_code
_entity_poly.pdbx_strand_id
1 'polypeptide(L)'
;MRFKVSQEERDKVMASLFVEEGVRFSLGRTPVACSDYSFGYYSYNDVKDDYTMRNFSIDRDRFILIPYIKEALKLRPDLKMWASPWTPPAWMKVNEHYSQKSSGIEGTDIGHNRLDPARNVLGNVTGFKMQQGYLQAYALYFSKYVQAYKKNGITISMLMP
;
A
#
# COMPACT_ATOMS: atom_id res chain seq x y z
N MET A 1 5.94 -16.69 -7.95
CA MET A 1 6.89 -15.68 -7.47
C MET A 1 8.29 -16.28 -7.52
N ARG A 2 9.25 -15.68 -8.24
CA ARG A 2 10.63 -16.20 -8.33
C ARG A 2 11.52 -15.36 -7.42
N PHE A 3 11.93 -15.91 -6.28
CA PHE A 3 12.84 -15.23 -5.36
C PHE A 3 14.22 -15.09 -6.00
N LYS A 4 14.85 -13.92 -5.82
CA LYS A 4 16.17 -13.60 -6.38
C LYS A 4 17.33 -14.20 -5.58
N VAL A 5 17.07 -14.54 -4.31
CA VAL A 5 18.01 -15.14 -3.36
C VAL A 5 17.49 -16.51 -2.92
N SER A 6 18.38 -17.35 -2.41
CA SER A 6 18.05 -18.71 -1.96
C SER A 6 17.10 -18.70 -0.75
N GLN A 7 16.55 -19.87 -0.39
CA GLN A 7 15.77 -19.99 0.85
C GLN A 7 16.66 -19.75 2.09
N GLU A 8 17.85 -20.36 2.12
CA GLU A 8 18.79 -20.23 3.23
C GLU A 8 19.20 -18.78 3.51
N GLU A 9 19.50 -17.99 2.46
CA GLU A 9 19.83 -16.57 2.62
C GLU A 9 18.63 -15.77 3.16
N ARG A 10 17.41 -16.08 2.71
CA ARG A 10 16.20 -15.43 3.23
C ARG A 10 15.98 -15.76 4.69
N ASP A 11 16.17 -17.03 5.07
CA ASP A 11 16.02 -17.46 6.46
C ASP A 11 17.05 -16.78 7.36
N LYS A 12 18.30 -16.65 6.90
CA LYS A 12 19.34 -15.87 7.60
C LYS A 12 18.92 -14.42 7.81
N VAL A 13 18.44 -13.74 6.77
CA VAL A 13 17.99 -12.35 6.87
C VAL A 13 16.79 -12.23 7.82
N MET A 14 15.78 -13.08 7.67
CA MET A 14 14.59 -13.05 8.53
C MET A 14 14.95 -13.32 9.99
N ALA A 15 15.86 -14.26 10.24
CA ALA A 15 16.38 -14.53 11.59
C ALA A 15 17.06 -13.28 12.15
N SER A 16 18.02 -12.69 11.43
CA SER A 16 18.71 -11.46 11.87
C SER A 16 17.77 -10.30 12.20
N LEU A 17 16.62 -10.21 11.53
CA LEU A 17 15.65 -9.13 11.73
C LEU A 17 14.70 -9.37 12.91
N PHE A 18 14.25 -10.61 13.14
CA PHE A 18 13.07 -10.87 13.98
C PHE A 18 13.27 -11.82 15.16
N VAL A 19 14.29 -12.69 15.17
CA VAL A 19 14.56 -13.57 16.32
C VAL A 19 15.16 -12.80 17.49
N GLU A 20 15.17 -13.42 18.67
CA GLU A 20 15.61 -12.78 19.91
C GLU A 20 17.10 -12.43 19.91
N GLU A 21 17.92 -13.26 19.28
CA GLU A 21 19.37 -13.08 19.14
C GLU A 21 19.74 -12.08 18.02
N GLY A 22 18.76 -11.63 17.23
CA GLY A 22 18.94 -10.63 16.16
C GLY A 22 18.62 -9.21 16.62
N VAL A 23 18.28 -8.34 15.66
CA VAL A 23 17.82 -6.96 15.93
C VAL A 23 16.46 -6.97 16.63
N ARG A 24 15.67 -8.04 16.43
CA ARG A 24 14.38 -8.28 17.08
C ARG A 24 13.38 -7.12 16.88
N PHE A 25 13.20 -6.69 15.64
CA PHE A 25 12.24 -5.63 15.31
C PHE A 25 10.84 -5.97 15.85
N SER A 26 10.25 -5.01 16.55
CA SER A 26 8.94 -5.16 17.23
C SER A 26 7.80 -4.44 16.51
N LEU A 27 8.11 -3.67 15.45
CA LEU A 27 7.14 -2.91 14.66
C LEU A 27 7.39 -3.10 13.16
N GLY A 28 6.35 -3.46 12.41
CA GLY A 28 6.36 -3.54 10.96
C GLY A 28 5.34 -2.57 10.35
N ARG A 29 5.72 -1.92 9.25
CA ARG A 29 4.84 -1.05 8.46
C ARG A 29 4.45 -1.73 7.16
N THR A 30 3.19 -1.61 6.77
CA THR A 30 2.73 -1.98 5.43
C THR A 30 2.14 -0.78 4.70
N PRO A 31 2.37 -0.63 3.39
CA PRO A 31 1.58 0.31 2.61
C PRO A 31 0.14 -0.22 2.51
N VAL A 32 -0.85 0.67 2.48
CA VAL A 32 -2.20 0.33 2.03
C VAL A 32 -2.21 0.51 0.51
N ALA A 33 -2.13 -0.61 -0.22
CA ALA A 33 -1.91 -0.71 -1.65
C ALA A 33 -0.51 -0.22 -2.11
N CYS A 34 -0.40 0.44 -3.27
CA CYS A 34 0.91 0.79 -3.82
C CYS A 34 1.63 1.89 -3.02
N SER A 35 2.96 1.84 -3.09
CA SER A 35 3.89 2.91 -2.70
C SER A 35 4.86 3.19 -3.85
N ASP A 36 5.76 4.15 -3.66
CA ASP A 36 6.92 4.39 -4.52
C ASP A 36 7.85 3.17 -4.69
N TYR A 37 7.89 2.26 -3.71
CA TYR A 37 8.62 0.99 -3.78
C TYR A 37 7.85 -0.15 -4.46
N SER A 38 6.67 0.11 -5.02
CA SER A 38 5.90 -0.88 -5.76
C SER A 38 6.31 -0.93 -7.24
N PHE A 39 6.14 -2.10 -7.89
CA PHE A 39 6.41 -2.26 -9.33
C PHE A 39 5.49 -1.45 -10.26
N GLY A 40 4.45 -0.81 -9.71
CA GLY A 40 3.49 0.00 -10.45
C GLY A 40 2.36 0.48 -9.56
N TYR A 41 1.50 1.32 -10.14
CA TYR A 41 0.31 1.83 -9.47
C TYR A 41 -0.76 0.75 -9.35
N TYR A 42 -1.36 0.66 -8.17
CA TYR A 42 -2.54 -0.15 -7.91
C TYR A 42 -3.20 0.30 -6.60
N SER A 43 -4.51 0.14 -6.54
CA SER A 43 -5.29 0.19 -5.31
C SER A 43 -5.98 -1.15 -5.11
N TYR A 44 -6.69 -1.30 -3.99
CA TYR A 44 -7.56 -2.46 -3.83
C TYR A 44 -8.92 -2.27 -4.51
N ASN A 45 -9.24 -1.11 -5.10
CA ASN A 45 -10.56 -0.84 -5.68
C ASN A 45 -10.48 0.16 -6.85
N ASP A 46 -9.95 -0.29 -7.99
CA ASP A 46 -9.71 0.54 -9.17
C ASP A 46 -10.90 0.70 -10.13
N VAL A 47 -12.02 0.02 -9.86
CA VAL A 47 -13.26 0.26 -10.62
C VAL A 47 -13.81 1.63 -10.24
N LYS A 48 -13.88 2.50 -11.24
CA LYS A 48 -14.33 3.90 -11.09
C LYS A 48 -15.73 3.96 -10.47
N ASP A 49 -15.90 4.90 -9.55
CA ASP A 49 -17.17 5.21 -8.87
C ASP A 49 -17.79 4.03 -8.10
N ASP A 50 -16.99 3.04 -7.69
CA ASP A 50 -17.44 1.96 -6.80
C ASP A 50 -17.41 2.40 -5.33
N TYR A 51 -18.33 3.29 -4.97
CA TYR A 51 -18.52 3.79 -3.59
C TYR A 51 -18.81 2.67 -2.59
N THR A 52 -19.38 1.56 -3.06
CA THR A 52 -19.79 0.41 -2.25
C THR A 52 -18.68 -0.61 -2.01
N MET A 53 -17.51 -0.43 -2.63
CA MET A 53 -16.37 -1.35 -2.54
C MET A 53 -16.75 -2.79 -2.94
N ARG A 54 -17.54 -2.94 -4.01
CA ARG A 54 -17.93 -4.25 -4.57
C ARG A 54 -16.72 -4.97 -5.17
N ASN A 55 -15.82 -4.23 -5.81
CA ASN A 55 -14.64 -4.74 -6.48
C ASN A 55 -13.38 -4.69 -5.60
N PHE A 56 -13.55 -4.43 -4.30
CA PHE A 56 -12.44 -4.40 -3.37
C PHE A 56 -11.73 -5.76 -3.28
N SER A 57 -10.42 -5.79 -3.54
CA SER A 57 -9.61 -7.00 -3.38
C SER A 57 -8.16 -6.71 -2.97
N ILE A 58 -7.65 -7.51 -2.03
CA ILE A 58 -6.23 -7.54 -1.63
C ILE A 58 -5.48 -8.71 -2.28
N ASP A 59 -6.01 -9.31 -3.34
CA ASP A 59 -5.45 -10.55 -3.89
C ASP A 59 -4.00 -10.40 -4.33
N ARG A 60 -3.61 -9.22 -4.83
CA ARG A 60 -2.21 -8.90 -5.12
C ARG A 60 -1.32 -9.16 -3.90
N ASP A 61 -1.71 -8.62 -2.75
CA ASP A 61 -0.91 -8.66 -1.52
C ASP A 61 -0.78 -10.06 -0.94
N ARG A 62 -1.78 -10.93 -1.18
CA ARG A 62 -1.69 -12.36 -0.84
C ARG A 62 -0.48 -13.03 -1.50
N PHE A 63 -0.04 -12.52 -2.66
CA PHE A 63 1.12 -13.05 -3.38
C PHE A 63 2.40 -12.25 -3.12
N ILE A 64 2.32 -10.94 -2.88
CA ILE A 64 3.52 -10.08 -2.87
C ILE A 64 3.96 -9.57 -1.49
N LEU A 65 3.07 -9.49 -0.50
CA LEU A 65 3.37 -8.88 0.81
C LEU A 65 3.06 -9.82 1.97
N ILE A 66 1.85 -10.38 2.01
CA ILE A 66 1.36 -11.24 3.10
C ILE A 66 2.29 -12.42 3.39
N PRO A 67 2.88 -13.13 2.41
CA PRO A 67 3.80 -14.22 2.70
C PRO A 67 5.00 -13.78 3.57
N TYR A 68 5.60 -12.63 3.28
CA TYR A 68 6.73 -12.12 4.06
C TYR A 68 6.34 -11.72 5.47
N ILE A 69 5.17 -11.10 5.64
CA ILE A 69 4.66 -10.75 6.98
C ILE A 69 4.41 -12.01 7.80
N LYS A 70 3.87 -13.07 7.18
CA LYS A 70 3.67 -14.35 7.85
C LYS A 70 4.98 -15.01 8.28
N GLU A 71 6.02 -14.98 7.44
CA GLU A 71 7.35 -15.47 7.85
C GLU A 71 7.90 -14.68 9.04
N ALA A 72 7.73 -13.36 9.05
CA ALA A 72 8.14 -12.54 10.21
C ALA A 72 7.36 -12.93 11.47
N LEU A 73 6.03 -13.13 11.36
CA LEU A 73 5.17 -13.50 12.48
C LEU A 73 5.44 -14.90 13.04
N LYS A 74 5.98 -15.84 12.22
CA LYS A 74 6.45 -17.14 12.74
C LYS A 74 7.62 -16.98 13.72
N LEU A 75 8.51 -16.04 13.44
CA LEU A 75 9.70 -15.76 14.26
C LEU A 75 9.38 -14.80 15.42
N ARG A 76 8.45 -13.87 15.21
CA ARG A 76 8.02 -12.85 16.19
C ARG A 76 6.49 -12.78 16.26
N PRO A 77 5.81 -13.70 16.99
CA PRO A 77 4.36 -13.75 17.04
C PRO A 77 3.66 -12.50 17.59
N ASP A 78 4.37 -11.69 18.38
CA ASP A 78 3.89 -10.43 18.96
C ASP A 78 4.32 -9.18 18.15
N LEU A 79 4.86 -9.36 16.94
CA LEU A 79 5.19 -8.26 16.03
C LEU A 79 3.97 -7.38 15.78
N LYS A 80 4.07 -6.09 16.10
CA LYS A 80 3.00 -5.12 15.86
C LYS A 80 3.05 -4.63 14.42
N MET A 81 1.91 -4.66 13.73
CA MET A 81 1.80 -4.18 12.36
C MET A 81 0.99 -2.89 12.31
N TRP A 82 1.50 -1.88 11.62
CA TRP A 82 0.72 -0.68 11.28
C TRP A 82 0.70 -0.43 9.78
N ALA A 83 -0.26 0.37 9.34
CA ALA A 83 -0.47 0.63 7.92
C ALA A 83 -0.70 2.11 7.63
N SER A 84 -0.32 2.53 6.43
CA SER A 84 -0.59 3.87 5.91
C SER A 84 -0.72 3.84 4.39
N PRO A 85 -1.71 4.52 3.78
CA PRO A 85 -1.78 4.67 2.34
C PRO A 85 -0.75 5.69 1.86
N TRP A 86 -0.33 5.58 0.60
CA TRP A 86 0.29 6.70 -0.11
C TRP A 86 -0.76 7.55 -0.82
N THR A 87 -1.85 6.91 -1.28
CA THR A 87 -2.88 7.56 -2.08
C THR A 87 -4.16 6.72 -2.06
N PRO A 88 -5.35 7.32 -2.16
CA PRO A 88 -6.60 6.59 -2.42
C PRO A 88 -6.62 5.98 -3.83
N PRO A 89 -7.62 5.14 -4.17
CA PRO A 89 -7.92 4.81 -5.56
C PRO A 89 -8.01 6.06 -6.45
N ALA A 90 -7.49 5.97 -7.68
CA ALA A 90 -7.34 7.12 -8.57
C ALA A 90 -8.66 7.89 -8.77
N TRP A 91 -9.79 7.19 -8.92
CA TRP A 91 -11.10 7.80 -9.14
C TRP A 91 -11.60 8.67 -7.97
N MET A 92 -11.02 8.53 -6.77
CA MET A 92 -11.30 9.40 -5.61
C MET A 92 -10.51 10.71 -5.65
N LYS A 93 -9.61 10.90 -6.63
CA LYS A 93 -8.82 12.10 -6.79
C LYS A 93 -9.33 12.97 -7.94
N VAL A 94 -9.20 14.27 -7.81
CA VAL A 94 -9.61 15.24 -8.84
C VAL A 94 -8.80 15.09 -10.13
N ASN A 95 -7.53 14.69 -10.03
CA ASN A 95 -6.66 14.44 -11.19
C ASN A 95 -6.82 13.02 -11.76
N GLU A 96 -7.62 12.17 -11.12
CA GLU A 96 -7.80 10.76 -11.46
C GLU A 96 -6.48 10.01 -11.67
N HIS A 97 -5.45 10.33 -10.87
CA HIS A 97 -4.12 9.75 -11.02
C HIS A 97 -3.45 9.52 -9.66
N TYR A 98 -2.68 8.43 -9.54
CA TYR A 98 -2.05 8.00 -8.28
C TYR A 98 -1.06 9.02 -7.71
N SER A 99 -0.18 9.56 -8.54
CA SER A 99 0.81 10.57 -8.15
C SER A 99 0.42 11.98 -8.62
N GLN A 100 1.02 12.99 -7.97
CA GLN A 100 0.98 14.39 -8.40
C GLN A 100 2.00 14.65 -9.50
N LYS A 101 2.04 15.87 -10.08
CA LYS A 101 3.07 16.22 -11.07
C LYS A 101 4.46 15.86 -10.55
N SER A 102 5.16 15.08 -11.35
CA SER A 102 6.56 14.75 -11.17
C SER A 102 7.41 15.90 -11.71
N SER A 103 8.57 16.16 -11.11
CA SER A 103 9.58 17.09 -11.63
C SER A 103 10.17 16.67 -12.99
N GLY A 104 9.76 15.50 -13.50
CA GLY A 104 10.05 15.07 -14.87
C GLY A 104 11.39 14.38 -15.02
N ILE A 105 11.75 14.15 -16.28
CA ILE A 105 13.12 13.92 -16.74
C ILE A 105 13.71 15.32 -16.97
N GLU A 106 14.91 15.57 -16.44
CA GLU A 106 15.61 16.85 -16.61
C GLU A 106 15.66 17.25 -18.09
N GLY A 107 15.21 18.47 -18.40
CA GLY A 107 15.14 18.99 -19.77
C GLY A 107 13.89 18.62 -20.57
N THR A 108 12.85 18.03 -19.95
CA THR A 108 11.57 17.74 -20.64
C THR A 108 10.35 18.21 -19.84
N ASP A 109 9.24 18.46 -20.52
CA ASP A 109 7.93 18.69 -19.90
C ASP A 109 7.21 17.38 -19.48
N ILE A 110 7.86 16.22 -19.70
CA ILE A 110 7.26 14.90 -19.50
C ILE A 110 7.58 14.38 -18.10
N GLY A 111 6.53 14.19 -17.29
CA GLY A 111 6.61 13.51 -16.01
C GLY A 111 6.95 12.02 -16.17
N HIS A 112 7.83 11.46 -15.31
CA HIS A 112 8.11 10.02 -15.29
C HIS A 112 6.89 9.16 -14.88
N ASN A 113 5.80 9.80 -14.48
CA ASN A 113 4.61 9.18 -13.92
C ASN A 113 3.43 9.09 -14.88
N ARG A 114 3.57 9.54 -16.15
CA ARG A 114 2.52 9.49 -17.17
C ARG A 114 1.22 10.24 -16.81
N LEU A 115 1.30 11.19 -15.88
CA LEU A 115 0.18 12.09 -15.59
C LEU A 115 -0.08 12.97 -16.82
N ASP A 116 -1.34 12.99 -17.26
CA ASP A 116 -1.81 13.98 -18.25
C ASP A 116 -1.59 15.40 -17.71
N PRO A 117 -0.78 16.25 -18.38
CA PRO A 117 -0.53 17.62 -17.95
C PRO A 117 -1.80 18.44 -17.72
N ALA A 118 -2.87 18.17 -18.48
CA ALA A 118 -4.17 18.85 -18.33
C ALA A 118 -4.91 18.48 -17.03
N ARG A 119 -4.52 17.38 -16.38
CA ARG A 119 -5.07 16.91 -15.11
C ARG A 119 -4.21 17.29 -13.91
N ASN A 120 -3.16 18.08 -14.11
CA ASN A 120 -2.31 18.52 -13.01
C ASN A 120 -3.10 19.39 -12.01
N VAL A 121 -2.74 19.29 -10.72
CA VAL A 121 -3.26 20.17 -9.67
C VAL A 121 -2.12 20.97 -9.03
N LEU A 122 -2.50 21.93 -8.19
CA LEU A 122 -1.54 22.70 -7.39
C LEU A 122 -0.62 21.77 -6.59
N GLY A 123 0.65 22.16 -6.45
CA GLY A 123 1.60 21.41 -5.61
C GLY A 123 1.12 21.32 -4.16
N ASN A 124 1.53 20.25 -3.47
CA ASN A 124 1.27 20.02 -2.04
C ASN A 124 -0.21 19.82 -1.65
N VAL A 125 -1.11 19.52 -2.59
CA VAL A 125 -2.47 19.05 -2.27
C VAL A 125 -2.59 17.55 -2.52
N THR A 126 -3.35 16.86 -1.67
CA THR A 126 -3.64 15.42 -1.86
C THR A 126 -4.42 15.17 -3.15
N GLY A 127 -5.22 16.16 -3.58
CA GLY A 127 -6.15 16.04 -4.69
C GLY A 127 -7.35 15.14 -4.36
N PHE A 128 -7.56 14.78 -3.09
CA PHE A 128 -8.72 13.98 -2.68
C PHE A 128 -10.03 14.76 -2.89
N LYS A 129 -11.05 14.09 -3.42
CA LYS A 129 -12.39 14.64 -3.58
C LYS A 129 -13.11 14.68 -2.24
N MET A 130 -13.26 15.87 -1.65
CA MET A 130 -13.74 16.05 -0.26
C MET A 130 -15.26 15.88 -0.06
N GLN A 131 -16.02 15.49 -1.09
CA GLN A 131 -17.47 15.28 -0.95
C GLN A 131 -17.77 14.06 -0.07
N GLN A 132 -18.88 14.12 0.67
CA GLN A 132 -19.27 13.12 1.68
C GLN A 132 -19.22 11.67 1.16
N GLY A 133 -19.68 11.42 -0.07
CA GLY A 133 -19.68 10.08 -0.67
C GLY A 133 -18.27 9.49 -0.81
N TYR A 134 -17.26 10.29 -1.19
CA TYR A 134 -15.88 9.83 -1.30
C TYR A 134 -15.26 9.55 0.08
N LEU A 135 -15.54 10.41 1.06
CA LEU A 135 -15.07 10.20 2.45
C LEU A 135 -15.64 8.91 3.04
N GLN A 136 -16.94 8.67 2.85
CA GLN A 136 -17.60 7.43 3.29
C GLN A 136 -17.03 6.19 2.59
N ALA A 137 -16.85 6.27 1.28
CA ALA A 137 -16.25 5.19 0.51
C ALA A 137 -14.81 4.89 0.96
N TYR A 138 -14.01 5.92 1.24
CA TYR A 138 -12.62 5.74 1.68
C TYR A 138 -12.51 5.21 3.11
N ALA A 139 -13.42 5.61 4.01
CA ALA A 139 -13.53 4.97 5.33
C ALA A 139 -13.88 3.47 5.21
N LEU A 140 -14.81 3.12 4.31
CA LEU A 140 -15.16 1.72 4.03
C LEU A 140 -13.98 0.94 3.43
N TYR A 141 -13.17 1.58 2.57
CA TYR A 141 -11.96 1.02 2.00
C TYR A 141 -10.96 0.58 3.09
N PHE A 142 -10.68 1.45 4.07
CA PHE A 142 -9.80 1.11 5.20
C PHE A 142 -10.38 -0.01 6.08
N SER A 143 -11.70 0.02 6.35
CA SER A 143 -12.36 -1.04 7.11
C SER A 143 -12.21 -2.39 6.42
N LYS A 144 -12.44 -2.46 5.10
CA LYS A 144 -12.25 -3.67 4.31
C LYS A 144 -10.80 -4.15 4.29
N TYR A 145 -9.82 -3.24 4.20
CA TYR A 145 -8.40 -3.58 4.31
C TYR A 145 -8.06 -4.25 5.65
N VAL A 146 -8.42 -3.62 6.77
CA VAL A 146 -8.15 -4.16 8.11
C VAL A 146 -8.80 -5.53 8.30
N GLN A 147 -10.07 -5.68 7.87
CA GLN A 147 -10.77 -6.95 7.94
C GLN A 147 -10.13 -8.02 7.05
N ALA A 148 -9.70 -7.67 5.84
CA ALA A 148 -9.08 -8.61 4.90
C ALA A 148 -7.70 -9.09 5.39
N TYR A 149 -6.88 -8.21 5.97
CA TYR A 149 -5.62 -8.59 6.60
C TYR A 149 -5.85 -9.48 7.84
N LYS A 150 -6.84 -9.14 8.67
CA LYS A 150 -7.23 -9.97 9.83
C LYS A 150 -7.65 -11.38 9.40
N LYS A 151 -8.44 -11.52 8.32
CA LYS A 151 -8.81 -12.82 7.72
C LYS A 151 -7.60 -13.63 7.23
N ASN A 152 -6.47 -12.98 6.98
CA ASN A 152 -5.21 -13.62 6.61
C ASN A 152 -4.27 -13.85 7.81
N GLY A 153 -4.75 -13.64 9.05
CA GLY A 153 -3.97 -13.85 10.28
C GLY A 153 -3.04 -12.69 10.63
N ILE A 154 -3.24 -11.50 10.05
CA ILE A 154 -2.42 -10.31 10.31
C ILE A 154 -3.29 -9.25 10.97
N THR A 155 -2.95 -8.89 12.21
CA THR A 155 -3.64 -7.81 12.94
C THR A 155 -2.94 -6.48 12.68
N ILE A 156 -3.66 -5.53 12.06
CA ILE A 156 -3.21 -4.14 11.93
C ILE A 156 -3.60 -3.38 13.21
N SER A 157 -2.62 -3.01 14.03
CA SER A 157 -2.84 -2.34 15.31
C SER A 157 -3.06 -0.83 15.20
N MET A 158 -2.60 -0.22 14.09
CA MET A 158 -2.74 1.21 13.84
C MET A 158 -2.83 1.46 12.34
N LEU A 159 -3.73 2.35 11.95
CA LEU A 159 -3.88 2.83 10.58
C LEU A 159 -3.75 4.35 10.58
N MET A 160 -2.79 4.86 9.83
CA MET A 160 -2.52 6.30 9.68
C MET A 160 -3.05 6.72 8.29
N PRO A 161 -4.18 7.44 8.21
CA PRO A 161 -4.83 7.81 6.96
C PRO A 161 -4.09 8.93 6.20
#